data_AF-A0A080N5S4-F1
#
_entry.id   AF-A0A080N5S4-F1
#
_cell.length_a   1.000
_cell.length_b   1.000
_cell.length_c   1.000
_cell.angle_alpha   90.00
_cell.angle_beta   90.00
_cell.angle_gamma   90.00
#
_symmetry.space_group_name_H-M   'P 1'
#
loop_
_entity.id
_entity.type
_entity.pdbx_description
1 polymer ?
#
loop_
_entity_poly.entity_id
_entity_poly.type
_entity_poly.pdbx_seq_one_letter_code
_entity_poly.pdbx_strand_id
1 'polypeptide(L)'
;MSTNDNRDETATPASSLTDKEREEIASLPYEEARDRLIKTVQALEAGGLNLDQSMRQWEIGEALANRAQSLLTDVRAKLEKAQSVQESTAATAGTQTNLE
;
A
#
# COMPACT_ATOMS: atom_id res chain seq x y z
N MET A 1 -4.40 -43.53 16.74
CA MET A 1 -5.66 -43.16 16.07
C MET A 1 -5.81 -41.66 16.22
N SER A 2 -5.59 -40.93 15.13
CA SER A 2 -5.46 -39.48 15.11
C SER A 2 -6.71 -38.76 15.62
N THR A 3 -6.49 -37.81 16.53
CA THR A 3 -7.43 -36.76 16.90
C THR A 3 -7.73 -35.92 15.67
N ASN A 4 -8.99 -35.92 15.25
CA ASN A 4 -9.50 -35.08 14.17
C ASN A 4 -9.70 -33.66 14.71
N ASP A 5 -8.65 -32.84 14.62
CA ASP A 5 -8.68 -31.41 14.94
C ASP A 5 -9.26 -30.67 13.74
N ASN A 6 -10.59 -30.61 13.65
CA ASN A 6 -11.28 -29.84 12.64
C ASN A 6 -11.31 -28.36 13.08
N ARG A 7 -10.20 -27.66 12.91
CA ARG A 7 -10.10 -26.21 13.07
C ARG A 7 -9.79 -25.55 11.72
N ASP A 8 -10.75 -25.51 10.80
CA ASP A 8 -10.63 -24.53 9.73
C ASP A 8 -11.94 -24.27 8.96
N GLU A 9 -13.00 -23.75 9.58
CA GLU A 9 -14.07 -23.08 8.80
C GLU A 9 -14.68 -21.94 9.63
N THR A 10 -14.63 -20.71 9.11
CA THR A 10 -15.21 -19.44 9.63
C THR A 10 -14.34 -18.55 10.54
N ALA A 11 -13.07 -18.35 10.20
CA ALA A 11 -12.40 -17.09 10.57
C ALA A 11 -13.00 -15.95 9.72
N THR A 12 -14.16 -15.43 10.15
CA THR A 12 -14.75 -14.21 9.60
C THR A 12 -13.68 -13.11 9.65
N PRO A 13 -13.31 -12.46 8.52
CA PRO A 13 -12.34 -11.38 8.62
C PRO A 13 -12.94 -10.32 9.53
N ALA A 14 -12.17 -9.85 10.51
CA ALA A 14 -12.55 -8.72 11.38
C ALA A 14 -12.77 -7.42 10.60
N SER A 15 -12.57 -7.44 9.28
CA SER A 15 -12.73 -6.31 8.38
C SER A 15 -14.03 -6.39 7.58
N SER A 16 -14.72 -5.25 7.45
CA SER A 16 -15.93 -5.16 6.61
C SER A 16 -15.61 -5.11 5.11
N LEU A 17 -14.34 -4.95 4.73
CA LEU A 17 -13.91 -4.97 3.33
C LEU A 17 -13.97 -6.38 2.76
N THR A 18 -14.50 -6.49 1.54
CA THR A 18 -14.43 -7.74 0.76
C THR A 18 -13.05 -7.91 0.10
N ASP A 19 -12.69 -9.14 -0.28
CA ASP A 19 -11.45 -9.40 -1.03
C ASP A 19 -11.39 -8.62 -2.34
N LYS A 20 -12.52 -8.56 -3.04
CA LYS A 20 -12.65 -7.81 -4.29
C LYS A 20 -12.36 -6.32 -4.09
N GLU A 21 -12.90 -5.70 -3.05
CA GLU A 21 -12.64 -4.29 -2.74
C GLU A 21 -11.16 -4.04 -2.39
N ARG A 22 -10.53 -4.97 -1.66
CA ARG A 22 -9.09 -4.91 -1.40
C ARG A 22 -8.27 -4.99 -2.68
N GLU A 23 -8.62 -5.90 -3.58
CA GLU A 23 -7.93 -6.06 -4.87
C GLU A 23 -8.12 -4.83 -5.76
N GLU A 24 -9.33 -4.29 -5.82
CA GLU A 24 -9.62 -3.03 -6.53
C GLU A 24 -8.76 -1.89 -5.98
N ILE A 25 -8.71 -1.69 -4.65
CA ILE A 25 -7.86 -0.68 -4.02
C ILE A 25 -6.38 -0.93 -4.30
N ALA A 26 -5.92 -2.18 -4.22
CA ALA A 26 -4.54 -2.57 -4.48
C ALA A 26 -4.13 -2.32 -5.95
N SER A 27 -5.08 -2.28 -6.88
CA SER A 27 -4.82 -1.99 -8.30
C SER A 27 -4.73 -0.50 -8.62
N LEU A 28 -5.17 0.39 -7.71
CA LEU A 28 -5.29 1.83 -7.99
C LEU A 28 -3.93 2.51 -8.26
N PRO A 29 -3.86 3.47 -9.18
CA PRO A 29 -2.72 4.37 -9.29
C PRO A 29 -2.67 5.35 -8.12
N TYR A 30 -1.49 5.96 -7.88
CA TYR A 30 -1.23 6.80 -6.71
C TYR A 30 -2.23 7.97 -6.59
N GLU A 31 -2.41 8.75 -7.65
CA GLU A 31 -3.31 9.93 -7.61
C GLU A 31 -4.76 9.52 -7.34
N GLU A 32 -5.22 8.40 -7.90
CA GLU A 32 -6.57 7.94 -7.65
C GLU A 32 -6.75 7.41 -6.22
N ALA A 33 -5.77 6.68 -5.69
CA ALA A 33 -5.77 6.24 -4.30
C ALA A 33 -5.80 7.45 -3.34
N ARG A 34 -5.00 8.47 -3.63
CA ARG A 34 -4.95 9.74 -2.87
C ARG A 34 -6.28 10.49 -2.94
N ASP A 35 -6.87 10.65 -4.12
CA ASP A 35 -8.14 11.37 -4.27
C ASP A 35 -9.30 10.66 -3.57
N ARG A 36 -9.36 9.32 -3.67
CA ARG A 36 -10.34 8.51 -2.94
C ARG A 36 -10.11 8.57 -1.42
N LEU A 37 -8.86 8.63 -0.96
CA LEU A 37 -8.52 8.79 0.46
C LEU A 37 -9.03 10.14 0.98
N ILE A 38 -8.79 11.23 0.24
CA ILE A 38 -9.28 12.56 0.62
C ILE A 38 -10.80 12.57 0.75
N LYS A 39 -11.53 12.00 -0.23
CA LYS A 39 -13.00 11.89 -0.16
C LYS A 39 -13.47 11.08 1.04
N THR A 40 -12.76 9.99 1.34
CA THR A 40 -13.03 9.13 2.49
C THR A 40 -12.89 9.88 3.81
N VAL A 41 -11.80 10.63 3.97
CA VAL A 41 -11.54 11.46 5.16
C VAL A 41 -12.59 12.57 5.28
N GLN A 42 -12.91 13.27 4.18
CA GLN A 42 -13.95 14.30 4.18
C GLN A 42 -15.32 13.75 4.60
N ALA A 43 -15.68 12.53 4.18
CA ALA A 43 -16.92 11.89 4.59
C ALA A 43 -16.95 11.57 6.09
N LEU A 44 -15.82 11.13 6.66
CA LEU A 44 -15.68 10.91 8.10
C LEU A 44 -15.77 12.22 8.89
N GLU A 45 -15.11 13.28 8.42
CA GLU A 45 -15.07 14.59 9.06
C GLU A 45 -16.43 15.31 9.03
N ALA A 46 -17.20 15.14 7.94
CA ALA A 46 -18.54 15.69 7.83
C ALA A 46 -19.51 15.10 8.88
N GLY A 47 -19.23 13.89 9.37
CA GLY A 47 -20.11 13.17 10.27
C GLY A 47 -21.42 12.74 9.60
N GLY A 48 -22.41 12.36 10.42
CA GLY A 48 -23.73 11.92 9.93
C GLY A 48 -23.81 10.45 9.50
N LEU A 49 -22.69 9.72 9.55
CA LEU A 49 -22.66 8.26 9.43
C LEU A 49 -22.96 7.60 10.78
N ASN A 50 -23.61 6.45 10.75
CA ASN A 50 -23.71 5.60 11.94
C ASN A 50 -22.35 4.91 12.22
N LEU A 51 -22.27 4.16 13.33
CA LEU A 51 -21.02 3.51 13.75
C LEU A 51 -20.49 2.54 12.69
N ASP A 52 -21.33 1.63 12.18
CA ASP A 52 -20.92 0.63 11.20
C ASP A 52 -20.44 1.26 9.89
N GLN A 53 -21.12 2.31 9.43
CA GLN A 53 -20.72 3.10 8.26
C GLN A 53 -19.40 3.83 8.49
N SER A 54 -19.23 4.44 9.65
CA SER A 54 -17.99 5.13 10.02
C SER A 54 -16.81 4.16 10.10
N MET A 55 -17.02 2.98 10.67
CA MET A 55 -16.02 1.91 10.73
C MET A 55 -15.63 1.45 9.32
N ARG A 56 -16.62 1.14 8.45
CA ARG A 56 -16.35 0.78 7.06
C ARG A 56 -15.55 1.85 6.31
N GLN A 57 -15.95 3.11 6.47
CA GLN A 57 -15.30 4.23 5.81
C GLN A 57 -13.85 4.41 6.29
N TRP A 58 -13.59 4.20 7.59
CA TRP A 58 -12.24 4.17 8.14
C TRP A 58 -11.40 3.04 7.54
N GLU A 59 -11.93 1.81 7.42
CA GLU A 59 -11.18 0.70 6.82
C GLU A 59 -10.83 0.92 5.34
N ILE A 60 -11.77 1.50 4.58
CA ILE A 60 -11.51 1.93 3.20
C ILE A 60 -10.37 2.96 3.19
N GLY A 61 -10.40 3.91 4.12
CA GLY A 61 -9.36 4.94 4.28
C GLY A 61 -7.98 4.33 4.56
N GLU A 62 -7.90 3.39 5.51
CA GLU A 62 -6.66 2.68 5.84
C GLU A 62 -6.10 1.92 4.63
N ALA A 63 -6.97 1.21 3.89
CA ALA A 63 -6.55 0.48 2.69
C ALA A 63 -5.99 1.43 1.60
N LEU A 64 -6.65 2.57 1.39
CA LEU A 64 -6.21 3.59 0.42
C LEU A 64 -4.89 4.26 0.85
N ALA A 65 -4.73 4.57 2.14
CA ALA A 65 -3.50 5.14 2.69
C ALA A 65 -2.32 4.17 2.52
N ASN A 66 -2.53 2.89 2.85
CA ASN A 66 -1.53 1.84 2.66
C ASN A 66 -1.12 1.70 1.19
N ARG A 67 -2.09 1.72 0.26
CA ARG A 67 -1.80 1.69 -1.17
C ARG A 67 -0.94 2.88 -1.61
N ALA A 68 -1.34 4.09 -1.25
CA ALA A 68 -0.62 5.31 -1.60
C ALA A 68 0.82 5.29 -1.04
N GLN A 69 0.98 4.87 0.22
CA GLN A 69 2.28 4.74 0.86
C GLN A 69 3.16 3.68 0.19
N SER A 70 2.62 2.53 -0.18
CA SER A 70 3.36 1.47 -0.89
C SER A 70 3.95 2.00 -2.20
N LEU A 71 3.15 2.71 -2.99
CA LEU A 71 3.61 3.27 -4.27
C LEU A 71 4.73 4.30 -4.09
N LEU A 72 4.63 5.15 -3.06
CA LEU A 72 5.70 6.11 -2.75
C LEU A 72 6.99 5.41 -2.30
N THR A 73 6.87 4.35 -1.50
CA THR A 73 8.00 3.52 -1.08
C THR A 73 8.68 2.87 -2.29
N ASP A 74 7.91 2.31 -3.23
CA ASP A 74 8.45 1.68 -4.44
C ASP A 74 9.21 2.68 -5.33
N VAL A 75 8.68 3.91 -5.46
CA VAL A 75 9.35 4.97 -6.22
C VAL A 75 10.65 5.38 -5.53
N ARG A 76 10.66 5.54 -4.20
CA ARG A 76 11.88 5.85 -3.44
C ARG A 76 12.95 4.78 -3.63
N ALA A 77 12.58 3.50 -3.50
CA ALA A 77 13.51 2.38 -3.71
C ALA A 77 14.10 2.37 -5.12
N LYS A 78 13.30 2.72 -6.14
CA LYS A 78 13.79 2.85 -7.53
C LYS A 78 14.79 3.99 -7.69
N LEU A 79 14.55 5.13 -7.04
CA LEU A 79 15.46 6.28 -7.07
C LEU A 79 16.79 5.97 -6.40
N GLU A 80 16.76 5.35 -5.22
CA GLU A 80 17.98 4.91 -4.49
C GLU A 80 18.81 3.92 -5.33
N LYS A 81 18.14 2.97 -6.00
CA LYS A 81 18.81 2.03 -6.89
C LYS A 81 19.42 2.72 -8.11
N ALA A 82 18.74 3.70 -8.70
CA ALA A 82 19.30 4.47 -9.81
C ALA A 82 20.52 5.30 -9.40
N GLN A 83 20.49 5.92 -8.21
CA GLN A 83 21.60 6.71 -7.67
C GLN A 83 22.84 5.84 -7.40
N SER A 84 22.68 4.70 -6.73
CA SER A 84 23.79 3.77 -6.47
C SER A 84 24.44 3.21 -7.75
N VAL A 85 23.66 2.96 -8.80
CA VAL A 85 24.18 2.57 -10.12
C VAL A 85 25.01 3.70 -10.75
N GLN A 86 24.54 4.95 -10.64
CA GLN A 86 25.27 6.12 -11.15
C GLN A 86 26.61 6.29 -10.44
N GLU A 87 26.64 6.18 -9.10
CA GLU A 87 27.86 6.26 -8.30
C GLU A 87 28.86 5.14 -8.66
N SER A 88 28.38 3.91 -8.81
CA SER A 88 29.21 2.76 -9.19
C SER A 88 29.81 2.91 -10.60
N THR A 89 29.02 3.48 -11.53
CA THR A 89 29.47 3.76 -12.90
C THR A 89 30.54 4.85 -12.91
N ALA A 90 30.35 5.93 -12.13
CA ALA A 90 31.31 7.01 -11.99
C ALA A 90 32.64 6.54 -11.37
N ALA A 91 32.58 5.69 -10.33
CA ALA A 91 33.77 5.10 -9.72
C ALA A 91 34.57 4.23 -10.71
N THR A 92 33.88 3.44 -11.53
CA THR A 92 34.53 2.60 -12.56
C THR A 92 35.21 3.46 -13.63
N ALA A 93 34.53 4.49 -14.14
CA ALA A 93 35.07 5.40 -15.15
C ALA A 93 36.27 6.23 -14.65
N GLY A 94 36.22 6.69 -13.39
CA GLY A 94 37.31 7.43 -12.76
C GLY A 94 38.56 6.59 -12.50
N THR A 95 38.40 5.28 -12.29
CA THR A 95 39.54 4.36 -12.12
C THR A 95 40.22 4.09 -13.47
N GLN A 96 39.44 3.93 -14.55
CA GLN A 96 39.98 3.71 -15.90
C GLN A 96 40.77 4.91 -16.44
N THR A 97 40.31 6.14 -16.16
CA THR A 97 40.97 7.38 -16.61
C THR A 97 42.35 7.61 -15.97
N ASN A 98 42.63 6.99 -14.81
CA ASN A 98 43.91 7.12 -14.10
C ASN A 98 44.97 6.09 -14.54
N LEU A 99 44.66 5.22 -15.50
CA LEU A 99 45.53 4.14 -15.98
C LEU A 99 46.09 4.38 -17.40
N GLU A 100 45.88 5.56 -17.99
CA GLU A 100 46.42 5.98 -19.30
C GLU A 100 47.61 6.94 -19.20
#